data_AF-A0AA45HI64-F1
#
_entry.id   AF-A0AA45HI64-F1
#
_cell.length_a   1.000
_cell.length_b   1.000
_cell.length_c   1.000
_cell.angle_alpha   90.00
_cell.angle_beta   90.00
_cell.angle_gamma   90.00
#
_symmetry.space_group_name_H-M   'P 1'
#
loop_
_entity.id
_entity.type
_entity.pdbx_description
1 polymer ?
#
loop_
_entity_poly.entity_id
_entity_poly.type
_entity_poly.pdbx_seq_one_letter_code
_entity_poly.pdbx_strand_id
1 'polypeptide(L)'
;MELKNFIIPFIVVILITISGNMRYPNVNKAVINPDIKINTPKNLKIYGNNFKIEFDENKTDIEYNSKLKTNFENDTLSIYADENYISDEIKIIIGTKEKFKDVEINTLKLKISGEISADNIKISTNELISNSNFNSKNLDISGTGISLKGDFNSNNININGVGLDIDVNIYDNKIFIIDSVGINGIIRFKDDISSKMTITGIGGSIDLYTNLGKTLNLYSSKNIFINKKFF
;
A
#
# COMPACT_ATOMS: atom_id res chain seq x y z
N MET A 1 59.99 -36.37 3.08
CA MET A 1 58.62 -36.76 2.71
C MET A 1 57.77 -35.51 2.89
N GLU A 2 57.27 -34.99 1.78
CA GLU A 2 56.83 -33.60 1.59
C GLU A 2 55.55 -33.25 2.35
N LEU A 3 55.55 -32.13 3.08
CA LEU A 3 54.33 -31.45 3.50
C LEU A 3 53.76 -30.72 2.28
N LYS A 4 52.60 -31.18 1.80
CA LYS A 4 51.84 -30.50 0.74
C LYS A 4 51.35 -29.14 1.24
N ASN A 5 51.75 -28.10 0.52
CA ASN A 5 51.26 -26.73 0.63
C ASN A 5 49.73 -26.69 0.48
N PHE A 6 49.02 -26.34 1.53
CA PHE A 6 47.61 -25.97 1.47
C PHE A 6 47.52 -24.43 1.36
N ILE A 7 47.49 -23.94 0.13
CA ILE A 7 47.26 -22.52 -0.17
C ILE A 7 45.75 -22.31 -0.15
N ILE A 8 45.23 -21.67 0.90
CA ILE A 8 43.87 -21.12 0.92
C ILE A 8 43.91 -19.83 0.08
N PRO A 9 43.10 -19.69 -0.99
CA PRO A 9 43.02 -18.42 -1.69
C PRO A 9 42.27 -17.42 -0.80
N PHE A 10 42.94 -16.35 -0.41
CA PHE A 10 42.31 -15.17 0.17
C PHE A 10 41.38 -14.55 -0.90
N ILE A 11 40.07 -14.66 -0.70
CA ILE A 11 39.10 -13.82 -1.41
C ILE A 11 39.24 -12.41 -0.82
N VAL A 12 39.90 -11.53 -1.56
CA VAL A 12 39.90 -10.09 -1.27
C VAL A 12 38.53 -9.55 -1.67
N VAL A 13 37.65 -9.33 -0.69
CA VAL A 13 36.46 -8.50 -0.87
C VAL A 13 36.92 -7.05 -0.92
N ILE A 14 36.97 -6.47 -2.12
CA ILE A 14 37.18 -5.03 -2.27
C ILE A 14 35.86 -4.34 -1.94
N LEU A 15 35.72 -3.88 -0.70
CA LEU A 15 34.71 -2.89 -0.30
C LEU A 15 35.14 -1.53 -0.87
N ILE A 16 34.61 -1.17 -2.03
CA ILE A 16 34.71 0.21 -2.53
C ILE A 16 33.67 1.02 -1.74
N THR A 17 34.09 1.61 -0.62
CA THR A 17 33.36 2.72 -0.01
C THR A 17 33.54 3.95 -0.89
N ILE A 18 32.58 4.21 -1.78
CA ILE A 18 32.48 5.51 -2.45
C ILE A 18 31.95 6.51 -1.42
N SER A 19 32.83 7.03 -0.57
CA SER A 19 32.57 8.25 0.23
C SER A 19 32.80 9.49 -0.63
N GLY A 20 32.13 9.51 -1.78
CA GLY A 20 31.94 10.73 -2.56
C GLY A 20 30.71 11.42 -2.04
N ASN A 21 30.88 12.60 -1.44
CA ASN A 21 29.80 13.59 -1.31
C ASN A 21 29.39 14.04 -2.73
N MET A 22 28.70 13.16 -3.46
CA MET A 22 27.88 13.56 -4.58
C MET A 22 26.71 14.34 -3.96
N ARG A 23 26.87 15.66 -3.89
CA ARG A 23 25.72 16.56 -3.84
C ARG A 23 24.94 16.30 -5.12
N TYR A 24 23.99 15.38 -5.05
CA TYR A 24 22.95 15.28 -6.06
C TYR A 24 22.33 16.68 -6.18
N PRO A 25 22.22 17.24 -7.39
CA PRO A 25 21.51 18.50 -7.56
C PRO A 25 20.14 18.33 -6.92
N ASN A 26 19.75 19.33 -6.13
CA ASN A 26 18.44 19.39 -5.51
C ASN A 26 17.44 19.54 -6.67
N VAL A 27 16.98 18.42 -7.23
CA VAL A 27 15.92 18.41 -8.23
C VAL A 27 14.70 18.89 -7.48
N ASN A 28 14.33 20.15 -7.68
CA ASN A 28 13.07 20.67 -7.16
C ASN A 28 11.98 19.73 -7.67
N LYS A 29 11.40 18.93 -6.77
CA LYS A 29 10.26 18.07 -7.11
C LYS A 29 9.12 18.98 -7.54
N ALA A 30 8.82 19.00 -8.83
CA ALA A 30 7.66 19.71 -9.30
C ALA A 30 6.40 18.93 -8.87
N VAL A 31 5.35 19.65 -8.50
CA VAL A 31 4.03 19.05 -8.28
C VAL A 31 3.22 19.31 -9.54
N ILE A 32 2.76 18.23 -10.18
CA ILE A 32 1.89 18.30 -11.35
C ILE A 32 0.44 18.28 -10.86
N ASN A 33 -0.23 19.42 -10.98
CA ASN A 33 -1.60 19.62 -10.49
C ASN A 33 -2.66 19.28 -11.55
N PRO A 34 -3.88 18.90 -11.16
CA PRO A 34 -4.98 18.70 -12.08
C PRO A 34 -5.33 19.95 -12.90
N ASP A 35 -5.71 19.74 -14.16
CA ASP A 35 -6.25 20.76 -15.08
C ASP A 35 -7.37 20.20 -15.99
N ILE A 36 -7.60 18.88 -15.97
CA ILE A 36 -8.72 18.18 -16.60
C ILE A 36 -9.67 17.67 -15.51
N LYS A 37 -10.97 17.74 -15.80
CA LYS A 37 -12.06 17.21 -14.99
C LYS A 37 -12.97 16.35 -15.85
N ILE A 38 -13.29 15.14 -15.40
CA ILE A 38 -14.21 14.21 -16.08
C ILE A 38 -15.15 13.54 -15.09
N ASN A 39 -16.28 13.02 -15.57
CA ASN A 39 -17.20 12.26 -14.73
C ASN A 39 -16.56 10.93 -14.28
N THR A 40 -16.90 10.49 -13.07
CA THR A 40 -16.44 9.22 -12.52
C THR A 40 -16.96 8.02 -13.33
N PRO A 41 -16.08 7.10 -13.78
CA PRO A 41 -16.46 5.83 -14.39
C PRO A 41 -16.85 4.79 -13.33
N LYS A 42 -17.40 3.65 -13.76
CA LYS A 42 -17.55 2.49 -12.86
C LYS A 42 -16.21 1.87 -12.44
N ASN A 43 -15.20 1.89 -13.30
CA ASN A 43 -13.91 1.26 -13.04
C ASN A 43 -12.76 2.24 -13.25
N LEU A 44 -11.76 2.17 -12.38
CA LEU A 44 -10.60 3.04 -12.42
C LEU A 44 -9.30 2.24 -12.40
N LYS A 45 -8.37 2.59 -13.29
CA LYS A 45 -7.03 2.03 -13.33
C LYS A 45 -5.99 3.14 -13.39
N ILE A 46 -4.98 3.08 -12.52
CA ILE A 46 -3.90 4.07 -12.46
C ILE A 46 -2.56 3.37 -12.52
N TYR A 47 -1.72 3.78 -13.48
CA TYR A 47 -0.42 3.20 -13.75
C TYR A 47 0.66 4.29 -13.82
N GLY A 48 1.85 4.02 -13.26
CA GLY A 48 3.02 4.90 -13.43
C GLY A 48 3.82 5.13 -12.15
N ASN A 49 4.25 6.37 -11.89
CA ASN A 49 5.13 6.67 -10.76
C ASN A 49 4.71 7.93 -10.00
N ASN A 50 5.00 7.93 -8.69
CA ASN A 50 4.98 9.07 -7.79
C ASN A 50 3.64 9.84 -7.74
N PHE A 51 2.55 9.07 -7.66
CA PHE A 51 1.22 9.65 -7.53
C PHE A 51 0.91 10.04 -6.08
N LYS A 52 0.21 11.18 -5.96
CA LYS A 52 -0.52 11.58 -4.77
C LYS A 52 -2.00 11.65 -5.11
N ILE A 53 -2.75 10.70 -4.58
CA ILE A 53 -4.17 10.54 -4.87
C ILE A 53 -4.98 10.94 -3.65
N GLU A 54 -5.90 11.88 -3.86
CA GLU A 54 -6.84 12.35 -2.85
C GLU A 54 -8.24 11.89 -3.24
N PHE A 55 -8.84 11.05 -2.42
CA PHE A 55 -10.21 10.61 -2.60
C PHE A 55 -11.16 11.52 -1.82
N ASP A 56 -12.12 12.12 -2.52
CA ASP A 56 -13.03 13.12 -1.98
C ASP A 56 -14.48 12.63 -2.07
N GLU A 57 -15.07 12.28 -0.92
CA GLU A 57 -16.44 11.79 -0.79
C GLU A 57 -17.51 12.80 -1.24
N ASN A 58 -17.14 14.08 -1.36
CA ASN A 58 -18.05 15.16 -1.75
C ASN A 58 -18.09 15.38 -3.26
N LYS A 59 -17.19 14.76 -4.02
CA LYS A 59 -17.08 14.92 -5.49
C LYS A 59 -17.60 13.71 -6.25
N THR A 60 -18.04 13.96 -7.48
CA THR A 60 -18.52 12.95 -8.44
C THR A 60 -17.61 12.84 -9.67
N ASP A 61 -16.51 13.58 -9.67
CA ASP A 61 -15.63 13.75 -10.81
C ASP A 61 -14.20 13.37 -10.46
N ILE A 62 -13.43 13.02 -11.49
CA ILE A 62 -12.00 12.78 -11.40
C ILE A 62 -11.27 13.98 -12.00
N GLU A 63 -10.34 14.53 -11.25
CA GLU A 63 -9.46 15.62 -11.68
C GLU A 63 -8.02 15.11 -11.83
N TYR A 64 -7.43 15.31 -13.00
CA TYR A 64 -6.06 14.89 -13.31
C TYR A 64 -5.37 15.88 -14.25
N ASN A 65 -4.07 15.72 -14.49
CA ASN A 65 -3.32 16.61 -15.38
C ASN A 65 -3.33 16.14 -16.84
N SER A 66 -3.49 17.06 -17.78
CA SER A 66 -3.55 16.89 -19.23
C SER A 66 -2.31 16.26 -19.85
N LYS A 67 -1.18 16.28 -19.13
CA LYS A 67 0.05 15.59 -19.53
C LYS A 67 0.01 14.09 -19.33
N LEU A 68 -0.96 13.56 -18.58
CA LEU A 68 -1.15 12.13 -18.40
C LEU A 68 -1.85 11.52 -19.61
N LYS A 69 -1.38 10.35 -20.02
CA LYS A 69 -2.05 9.56 -21.05
C LYS A 69 -3.30 8.95 -20.42
N THR A 70 -4.43 9.02 -21.11
CA THR A 70 -5.68 8.42 -20.63
C THR A 70 -6.34 7.59 -21.72
N ASN A 71 -7.02 6.52 -21.31
CA ASN A 71 -7.89 5.72 -22.16
C ASN A 71 -9.24 5.53 -21.47
N PHE A 72 -10.33 5.68 -22.20
CA PHE A 72 -11.68 5.45 -21.71
C PHE A 72 -12.40 4.44 -22.58
N GLU A 73 -12.55 3.23 -22.07
CA GLU A 73 -13.19 2.11 -22.78
C GLU A 73 -14.03 1.30 -21.82
N ASN A 74 -15.23 0.89 -22.25
CA ASN A 74 -16.13 0.02 -21.48
C ASN A 74 -16.33 0.47 -20.03
N ASP A 75 -16.61 1.77 -19.83
CA ASP A 75 -16.83 2.37 -18.50
C ASP A 75 -15.64 2.19 -17.53
N THR A 76 -14.44 2.19 -18.11
CA THR A 76 -13.17 2.10 -17.41
C THR A 76 -12.30 3.27 -17.83
N LEU A 77 -11.89 4.08 -16.86
CA LEU A 77 -10.83 5.07 -17.07
C LEU A 77 -9.50 4.45 -16.70
N SER A 78 -8.55 4.47 -17.63
CA SER A 78 -7.15 4.15 -17.35
C SER A 78 -6.31 5.41 -17.46
N ILE A 79 -5.53 5.72 -16.42
CA ILE A 79 -4.61 6.87 -16.36
C ILE A 79 -3.18 6.35 -16.29
N TYR A 80 -2.29 6.91 -17.12
CA TYR A 80 -0.89 6.52 -17.21
C TYR A 80 0.02 7.74 -17.05
N ALA A 81 0.96 7.68 -16.11
CA ALA A 81 2.10 8.57 -16.07
C ALA A 81 3.28 7.95 -16.83
N ASP A 82 3.87 8.75 -17.72
CA ASP A 82 5.09 8.39 -18.46
C ASP A 82 6.31 8.32 -17.51
N GLU A 83 7.36 7.59 -17.92
CA GLU A 83 8.62 7.46 -17.17
C GLU A 83 9.31 8.81 -16.96
N ASN A 84 9.00 9.82 -17.77
CA ASN A 84 9.55 11.17 -17.62
C ASN A 84 9.13 11.87 -16.31
N TYR A 85 8.16 11.34 -15.56
CA TYR A 85 7.67 11.93 -14.31
C TYR A 85 8.21 11.27 -13.04
N ILE A 86 9.32 10.52 -13.13
CA ILE A 86 9.89 9.79 -11.98
C ILE A 86 10.18 10.71 -10.77
N SER A 87 10.57 11.97 -10.99
CA SER A 87 10.90 12.92 -9.92
C SER A 87 9.72 13.76 -9.42
N ASP A 88 8.65 13.86 -10.20
CA ASP A 88 7.58 14.83 -9.98
C ASP A 88 6.42 14.17 -9.22
N GLU A 89 5.83 14.86 -8.25
CA GLU A 89 4.65 14.35 -7.54
C GLU A 89 3.41 14.68 -8.37
N ILE A 90 2.69 13.65 -8.82
CA ILE A 90 1.52 13.82 -9.69
C ILE A 90 0.26 13.77 -8.84
N LYS A 91 -0.45 14.90 -8.74
CA LYS A 91 -1.71 14.96 -7.98
C LYS A 91 -2.88 14.52 -8.84
N ILE A 92 -3.70 13.61 -8.31
CA ILE A 92 -5.01 13.23 -8.84
C ILE A 92 -6.04 13.40 -7.72
N ILE A 93 -7.21 13.97 -8.02
CA ILE A 93 -8.35 14.00 -7.11
C ILE A 93 -9.44 13.08 -7.68
N ILE A 94 -10.00 12.20 -6.86
CA ILE A 94 -11.01 11.23 -7.29
C ILE A 94 -12.24 11.41 -6.44
N GLY A 95 -13.35 11.82 -7.06
CA GLY A 95 -14.65 11.85 -6.42
C GLY A 95 -15.17 10.45 -6.13
N THR A 96 -15.52 10.21 -4.85
CA THR A 96 -16.01 8.91 -4.34
C THR A 96 -17.44 8.97 -3.83
N LYS A 97 -18.18 10.03 -4.15
CA LYS A 97 -19.62 10.10 -3.86
C LYS A 97 -20.39 8.94 -4.49
N GLU A 98 -19.92 8.47 -5.64
CA GLU A 98 -20.40 7.24 -6.26
C GLU A 98 -19.40 6.10 -6.00
N LYS A 99 -19.94 4.92 -5.68
CA LYS A 99 -19.15 3.73 -5.40
C LYS A 99 -18.59 3.15 -6.71
N PHE A 100 -17.28 2.92 -6.75
CA PHE A 100 -16.65 2.21 -7.85
C PHE A 100 -16.99 0.72 -7.81
N LYS A 101 -16.96 0.07 -8.97
CA LYS A 101 -16.93 -1.39 -9.02
C LYS A 101 -15.50 -1.88 -8.72
N ASP A 102 -14.54 -1.44 -9.53
CA ASP A 102 -13.16 -1.90 -9.45
C ASP A 102 -12.19 -0.70 -9.47
N VAL A 103 -11.26 -0.65 -8.51
CA VAL A 103 -10.14 0.31 -8.46
C VAL A 103 -8.83 -0.46 -8.47
N GLU A 104 -8.01 -0.24 -9.48
CA GLU A 104 -6.68 -0.84 -9.63
C GLU A 104 -5.61 0.25 -9.69
N ILE A 105 -4.64 0.20 -8.80
CA ILE A 105 -3.53 1.17 -8.76
C ILE A 105 -2.22 0.39 -8.76
N ASN A 106 -1.41 0.57 -9.80
CA ASN A 106 -0.11 -0.06 -9.93
C ASN A 106 0.96 0.99 -10.22
N THR A 107 1.75 1.32 -9.19
CA THR A 107 2.66 2.47 -9.24
C THR A 107 3.96 2.21 -8.52
N LEU A 108 5.05 2.91 -8.83
CA LEU A 108 6.29 2.75 -8.06
C LEU A 108 6.23 3.42 -6.68
N LYS A 109 5.63 4.61 -6.58
CA LYS A 109 5.45 5.37 -5.33
C LYS A 109 4.04 5.92 -5.28
N LEU A 110 3.37 5.75 -4.15
CA LEU A 110 1.99 6.13 -3.98
C LEU A 110 1.76 6.75 -2.61
N LYS A 111 1.14 7.93 -2.61
CA LYS A 111 0.51 8.50 -1.43
C LYS A 111 -1.00 8.54 -1.67
N ILE A 112 -1.77 7.99 -0.74
CA ILE A 112 -3.23 8.05 -0.79
C ILE A 112 -3.79 8.65 0.50
N SER A 113 -4.84 9.43 0.35
CA SER A 113 -5.62 9.98 1.45
C SER A 113 -7.10 10.07 1.11
N GLY A 114 -7.95 10.11 2.14
CA GLY A 114 -9.41 10.27 1.99
C GLY A 114 -10.16 8.95 2.00
N GLU A 115 -11.42 8.97 1.56
CA GLU A 115 -12.32 7.81 1.61
C GLU A 115 -12.53 7.17 0.24
N ILE A 116 -12.23 5.87 0.14
CA ILE A 116 -12.36 5.08 -1.08
C ILE A 116 -13.50 4.09 -0.89
N SER A 117 -14.54 4.18 -1.75
CA SER A 117 -15.62 3.20 -1.79
C SER A 117 -15.59 2.45 -3.12
N ALA A 118 -15.33 1.15 -3.08
CA ALA A 118 -15.39 0.28 -4.25
C ALA A 118 -15.83 -1.14 -3.89
N ASP A 119 -16.27 -1.97 -4.85
CA ASP A 119 -16.45 -3.40 -4.56
C ASP A 119 -15.08 -4.09 -4.39
N ASN A 120 -14.14 -3.83 -5.31
CA ASN A 120 -12.78 -4.36 -5.24
C ASN A 120 -11.76 -3.22 -5.34
N ILE A 121 -10.76 -3.25 -4.45
CA ILE A 121 -9.64 -2.33 -4.44
C ILE A 121 -8.35 -3.14 -4.48
N LYS A 122 -7.53 -2.90 -5.51
CA LYS A 122 -6.22 -3.53 -5.66
C LYS A 122 -5.14 -2.46 -5.79
N ILE A 123 -4.16 -2.51 -4.89
CA ILE A 123 -3.02 -1.61 -4.88
C ILE A 123 -1.72 -2.43 -4.94
N SER A 124 -0.86 -2.10 -5.89
CA SER A 124 0.47 -2.69 -6.06
C SER A 124 1.50 -1.58 -6.18
N THR A 125 2.45 -1.51 -5.24
CA THR A 125 3.46 -0.44 -5.27
C THR A 125 4.76 -0.78 -4.56
N ASN A 126 5.88 -0.18 -4.96
CA ASN A 126 7.13 -0.35 -4.22
C ASN A 126 7.11 0.45 -2.91
N GLU A 127 6.49 1.63 -2.90
CA GLU A 127 6.36 2.49 -1.72
C GLU A 127 4.91 2.98 -1.59
N LEU A 128 4.25 2.65 -0.48
CA LEU A 128 2.90 3.11 -0.14
C LEU A 128 2.93 3.91 1.15
N ILE A 129 2.34 5.10 1.14
CA ILE A 129 1.94 5.83 2.34
C ILE A 129 0.44 6.09 2.23
N SER A 130 -0.34 5.42 3.07
CA SER A 130 -1.80 5.52 3.07
C SER A 130 -2.30 6.11 4.38
N ASN A 131 -3.04 7.21 4.30
CA ASN A 131 -3.87 7.73 5.38
C ASN A 131 -5.31 7.84 4.89
N SER A 132 -5.92 6.69 4.67
CA SER A 132 -7.17 6.52 3.93
C SER A 132 -8.13 5.58 4.63
N ASN A 133 -9.41 5.82 4.40
CA ASN A 133 -10.47 4.92 4.80
C ASN A 133 -10.89 4.10 3.58
N PHE A 134 -10.94 2.78 3.74
CA PHE A 134 -11.33 1.85 2.68
C PHE A 134 -12.67 1.22 3.02
N ASN A 135 -13.64 1.39 2.13
CA ASN A 135 -14.93 0.74 2.18
C ASN A 135 -15.07 -0.18 0.98
N SER A 136 -14.90 -1.50 1.18
CA SER A 136 -14.91 -2.45 0.08
C SER A 136 -15.39 -3.84 0.43
N LYS A 137 -15.62 -4.69 -0.57
CA LYS A 137 -15.79 -6.14 -0.33
C LYS A 137 -14.41 -6.80 -0.22
N ASN A 138 -13.51 -6.44 -1.13
CA ASN A 138 -12.16 -6.99 -1.21
C ASN A 138 -11.13 -5.87 -1.31
N LEU A 139 -10.17 -5.86 -0.38
CA LEU A 139 -9.02 -4.98 -0.36
C LEU A 139 -7.72 -5.80 -0.47
N ASP A 140 -7.03 -5.66 -1.59
CA ASP A 140 -5.74 -6.28 -1.85
C ASP A 140 -4.65 -5.19 -1.93
N ILE A 141 -3.66 -5.25 -1.05
CA ILE A 141 -2.51 -4.32 -1.05
C ILE A 141 -1.23 -5.14 -1.14
N SER A 142 -0.35 -4.80 -2.08
CA SER A 142 0.92 -5.49 -2.31
C SER A 142 2.07 -4.51 -2.51
N GLY A 143 3.24 -4.79 -1.94
CA GLY A 143 4.37 -3.88 -2.10
C GLY A 143 5.63 -4.15 -1.29
N THR A 144 6.66 -3.33 -1.49
CA THR A 144 7.95 -3.50 -0.79
C THR A 144 7.97 -2.75 0.53
N GLY A 145 7.65 -1.46 0.53
CA GLY A 145 7.52 -0.64 1.74
C GLY A 145 6.11 -0.07 1.84
N ILE A 146 5.35 -0.47 2.84
CA ILE A 146 3.95 -0.09 3.00
C ILE A 146 3.73 0.48 4.39
N SER A 147 3.20 1.70 4.45
CA SER A 147 2.67 2.33 5.66
C SER A 147 1.17 2.55 5.50
N LEU A 148 0.38 1.95 6.38
CA LEU A 148 -1.09 1.99 6.34
C LEU A 148 -1.65 2.60 7.61
N LYS A 149 -2.50 3.60 7.44
CA LYS A 149 -3.29 4.20 8.51
C LYS A 149 -4.71 4.47 8.04
N GLY A 150 -5.68 4.21 8.92
CA GLY A 150 -7.09 4.57 8.71
C GLY A 150 -8.08 3.47 9.09
N ASP A 151 -9.32 3.64 8.62
CA ASP A 151 -10.44 2.74 8.87
C ASP A 151 -10.71 1.83 7.67
N PHE A 152 -10.62 0.52 7.89
CA PHE A 152 -10.73 -0.49 6.85
C PHE A 152 -12.01 -1.27 7.09
N ASN A 153 -13.10 -0.83 6.44
CA ASN A 153 -14.34 -1.57 6.37
C ASN A 153 -14.30 -2.48 5.14
N SER A 154 -13.90 -3.75 5.34
CA SER A 154 -13.81 -4.69 4.23
C SER A 154 -13.97 -6.14 4.65
N ASN A 155 -14.79 -6.89 3.90
CA ASN A 155 -15.04 -8.29 4.22
C ASN A 155 -13.78 -9.15 4.11
N ASN A 156 -12.97 -8.91 3.07
CA ASN A 156 -11.69 -9.57 2.85
C ASN A 156 -10.59 -8.53 2.70
N ILE A 157 -9.54 -8.68 3.51
CA ILE A 157 -8.35 -7.83 3.45
C ILE A 157 -7.15 -8.77 3.27
N ASN A 158 -6.32 -8.46 2.29
CA ASN A 158 -5.11 -9.19 1.99
C ASN A 158 -3.97 -8.20 1.76
N ILE A 159 -2.93 -8.29 2.59
CA ILE A 159 -1.78 -7.39 2.54
C ILE A 159 -0.53 -8.23 2.37
N ASN A 160 0.17 -8.06 1.25
CA ASN A 160 1.44 -8.70 0.98
C ASN A 160 2.57 -7.66 0.93
N GLY A 161 3.61 -7.79 1.73
CA GLY A 161 4.77 -6.93 1.48
C GLY A 161 6.04 -7.22 2.24
N VAL A 162 7.14 -6.61 1.80
CA VAL A 162 8.45 -6.86 2.43
C VAL A 162 8.54 -6.19 3.80
N GLY A 163 8.23 -4.89 3.87
CA GLY A 163 8.18 -4.11 5.11
C GLY A 163 6.80 -3.46 5.28
N LEU A 164 6.13 -3.78 6.39
CA LEU A 164 4.82 -3.26 6.73
C LEU A 164 4.86 -2.48 8.05
N ASP A 165 4.33 -1.26 8.02
CA ASP A 165 3.99 -0.46 9.20
C ASP A 165 2.47 -0.18 9.16
N ILE A 166 1.74 -0.62 10.17
CA ILE A 166 0.27 -0.66 10.14
C ILE A 166 -0.29 0.01 11.39
N ASP A 167 -1.24 0.93 11.23
CA ASP A 167 -2.04 1.51 12.31
C ASP A 167 -3.50 1.63 11.84
N VAL A 168 -4.24 0.52 11.91
CA VAL A 168 -5.56 0.41 11.27
C VAL A 168 -6.64 -0.01 12.26
N ASN A 169 -7.84 0.53 12.03
CA ASN A 169 -9.06 0.00 12.59
C ASN A 169 -9.75 -0.86 11.54
N ILE A 170 -10.22 -2.03 11.94
CA ILE A 170 -10.86 -3.01 11.06
C ILE A 170 -12.34 -3.12 11.42
N TYR A 171 -13.19 -3.07 10.41
CA TYR A 171 -14.65 -3.20 10.49
C TYR A 171 -15.16 -4.21 9.44
N ASP A 172 -16.26 -4.90 9.77
CA ASP A 172 -17.02 -5.84 8.94
C ASP A 172 -16.17 -6.92 8.25
N ASN A 173 -15.05 -7.28 8.89
CA ASN A 173 -14.06 -8.19 8.31
C ASN A 173 -14.33 -9.65 8.67
N LYS A 174 -14.29 -10.51 7.66
CA LYS A 174 -14.38 -11.97 7.80
C LYS A 174 -13.02 -12.63 7.67
N ILE A 175 -12.18 -12.13 6.75
CA ILE A 175 -10.86 -12.67 6.47
C ILE A 175 -9.86 -11.52 6.41
N PHE A 176 -8.84 -11.58 7.26
CA PHE A 176 -7.71 -10.66 7.23
C PHE A 176 -6.40 -11.45 7.14
N ILE A 177 -5.74 -11.36 5.99
CA ILE A 177 -4.47 -12.03 5.71
C ILE A 177 -3.39 -10.97 5.57
N ILE A 178 -2.27 -11.19 6.27
CA ILE A 178 -1.04 -10.43 6.08
C ILE A 178 0.08 -11.43 5.83
N ASP A 179 0.80 -11.26 4.73
CA ASP A 179 2.01 -12.01 4.41
C ASP A 179 3.17 -11.06 4.20
N SER A 180 4.21 -11.16 5.02
CA SER A 180 5.29 -10.18 4.98
C SER A 180 6.64 -10.69 5.42
N VAL A 181 7.72 -10.01 5.03
CA VAL A 181 9.04 -10.30 5.62
C VAL A 181 9.13 -9.69 7.02
N GLY A 182 8.82 -8.41 7.15
CA GLY A 182 8.78 -7.67 8.40
C GLY A 182 7.47 -6.91 8.58
N ILE A 183 6.88 -6.99 9.77
CA ILE A 183 5.64 -6.30 10.12
C ILE A 183 5.71 -5.66 11.50
N ASN A 184 5.33 -4.40 11.62
CA ASN A 184 5.12 -3.75 12.91
C ASN A 184 3.83 -2.95 12.91
N GLY A 185 3.24 -2.78 14.10
CA GLY A 185 2.20 -1.78 14.30
C GLY A 185 1.02 -2.26 15.13
N ILE A 186 -0.14 -1.64 14.88
CA ILE A 186 -1.34 -1.75 15.67
C ILE A 186 -2.53 -2.10 14.77
N ILE A 187 -3.27 -3.14 15.18
CA ILE A 187 -4.50 -3.57 14.51
C ILE A 187 -5.61 -3.57 15.54
N ARG A 188 -6.70 -2.85 15.27
CA ARG A 188 -7.85 -2.76 16.18
C ARG A 188 -9.09 -3.23 15.48
N PHE A 189 -9.65 -4.36 15.89
CA PHE A 189 -10.97 -4.77 15.41
C PHE A 189 -12.04 -4.04 16.23
N LYS A 190 -12.87 -3.26 15.55
CA LYS A 190 -13.85 -2.35 16.16
C LYS A 190 -15.29 -2.88 16.10
N ASP A 191 -15.47 -4.10 15.61
CA ASP A 191 -16.73 -4.84 15.57
C ASP A 191 -16.66 -6.13 16.40
N ASP A 192 -17.82 -6.77 16.57
CA ASP A 192 -17.95 -8.08 17.22
C ASP A 192 -18.13 -9.22 16.21
N ILE A 193 -17.90 -8.96 14.92
CA ILE A 193 -18.08 -9.94 13.86
C ILE A 193 -17.00 -11.01 13.98
N SER A 194 -17.38 -12.27 13.77
CA SER A 194 -16.42 -13.37 13.76
C SER A 194 -15.45 -13.22 12.58
N SER A 195 -14.15 -13.19 12.87
CA SER A 195 -13.11 -13.01 11.86
C SER A 195 -12.05 -14.11 11.93
N LYS A 196 -11.47 -14.45 10.77
CA LYS A 196 -10.24 -15.21 10.67
C LYS A 196 -9.09 -14.26 10.33
N MET A 197 -8.03 -14.31 11.11
CA MET A 197 -6.82 -13.54 10.88
C MET A 197 -5.63 -14.46 10.73
N THR A 198 -4.85 -14.26 9.66
CA THR A 198 -3.62 -15.00 9.38
C THR A 198 -2.51 -13.98 9.21
N ILE A 199 -1.45 -14.07 10.00
CA ILE A 199 -0.25 -13.22 9.86
C ILE A 199 0.97 -14.12 9.66
N THR A 200 1.54 -14.11 8.46
CA THR A 200 2.78 -14.83 8.14
C THR A 200 3.93 -13.87 7.94
N GLY A 201 5.10 -14.30 8.41
CA GLY A 201 6.33 -13.57 8.14
C GLY A 201 7.56 -14.04 8.88
N ILE A 202 8.69 -13.38 8.59
CA ILE A 202 10.01 -13.72 9.14
C ILE A 202 10.19 -13.12 10.54
N GLY A 203 9.68 -11.91 10.77
CA GLY A 203 9.71 -11.27 12.10
C GLY A 203 8.80 -10.05 12.20
N GLY A 204 8.47 -9.63 13.43
CA GLY A 204 7.64 -8.46 13.64
C GLY A 204 6.97 -8.38 15.00
N SER A 205 6.29 -7.27 15.25
CA SER A 205 5.50 -7.04 16.47
C SER A 205 4.17 -6.36 16.16
N ILE A 206 3.06 -7.00 16.53
CA ILE A 206 1.72 -6.45 16.40
C ILE A 206 1.08 -6.30 17.77
N ASP A 207 0.63 -5.08 18.07
CA ASP A 207 -0.33 -4.80 19.11
C ASP A 207 -1.74 -5.04 18.54
N LEU A 208 -2.40 -6.09 19.02
CA LEU A 208 -3.72 -6.50 18.52
C LEU A 208 -4.79 -6.20 19.55
N TYR A 209 -5.75 -5.36 19.19
CA TYR A 209 -6.87 -5.02 20.07
C TYR A 209 -8.19 -5.57 19.54
N THR A 210 -9.00 -6.15 20.43
CA THR A 210 -10.32 -6.71 20.13
C THR A 210 -11.31 -6.42 21.25
N ASN A 211 -12.60 -6.28 20.94
CA ASN A 211 -13.67 -6.28 21.96
C ASN A 211 -13.75 -7.63 22.67
N LEU A 212 -14.23 -7.65 23.92
CA LEU A 212 -14.47 -8.89 24.69
C LEU A 212 -15.44 -9.86 23.99
N GLY A 213 -16.41 -9.35 23.22
CA GLY A 213 -17.38 -10.16 22.48
C GLY A 213 -16.86 -10.74 21.16
N LYS A 214 -15.68 -10.29 20.69
CA LYS A 214 -15.20 -10.66 19.35
C LYS A 214 -14.66 -12.08 19.31
N THR A 215 -15.22 -12.87 18.38
CA THR A 215 -14.64 -14.17 18.00
C THR A 215 -13.55 -13.95 16.95
N LEU A 216 -12.29 -14.15 17.32
CA LEU A 216 -11.15 -14.03 16.40
C LEU A 216 -10.35 -15.33 16.35
N ASN A 217 -10.40 -16.02 15.21
CA ASN A 217 -9.50 -17.14 14.93
C ASN A 217 -8.18 -16.60 14.36
N LEU A 218 -7.18 -16.49 15.22
CA LEU A 218 -5.86 -15.96 14.88
C LEU A 218 -4.86 -17.09 14.66
N TYR A 219 -4.20 -17.06 13.51
CA TYR A 219 -2.97 -17.78 13.24
C TYR A 219 -1.84 -16.77 13.00
N SER A 220 -0.69 -16.96 13.65
CA SER A 220 0.51 -16.16 13.40
C SER A 220 1.75 -17.04 13.31
N SER A 221 2.69 -16.67 12.43
CA SER A 221 4.04 -17.24 12.42
C SER A 221 4.71 -17.08 13.79
N LYS A 222 5.49 -18.08 14.22
CA LYS A 222 6.16 -18.12 15.54
C LYS A 222 7.04 -16.89 15.82
N ASN A 223 7.63 -16.30 14.79
CA ASN A 223 8.56 -15.17 14.91
C ASN A 223 7.86 -13.80 14.93
N ILE A 224 6.53 -13.77 14.86
CA ILE A 224 5.75 -12.54 14.99
C ILE A 224 5.23 -12.47 16.43
N PHE A 225 5.66 -11.44 17.15
CA PHE A 225 5.18 -11.20 18.50
C PHE A 225 3.79 -10.54 18.44
N ILE A 226 2.78 -11.20 19.00
CA ILE A 226 1.42 -10.66 19.10
C ILE A 226 1.15 -10.28 20.55
N ASN A 227 0.98 -8.98 20.79
CA ASN A 227 0.56 -8.44 22.06
C ASN A 227 -0.96 -8.20 22.02
N LYS A 228 -1.73 -9.21 22.40
CA LYS A 228 -3.19 -9.13 22.38
C LYS A 228 -3.72 -8.38 23.60
N LYS A 229 -4.55 -7.38 23.35
CA LYS A 229 -5.22 -6.53 24.33
C LYS A 229 -6.72 -6.50 24.08
N PHE A 230 -7.47 -6.18 25.12
CA PHE A 230 -8.92 -5.99 25.04
C PHE A 230 -9.25 -4.57 25.47
N PHE A 231 -10.27 -3.99 24.84
CA PHE A 231 -10.95 -2.78 25.32
C PHE A 231 -12.34 -3.14 25.85
#